data_AF-G4TRY6-F1
#
_entry.id   AF-G4TRY6-F1
#
_cell.length_a   1.000
_cell.length_b   1.000
_cell.length_c   1.000
_cell.angle_alpha   90.00
_cell.angle_beta   90.00
_cell.angle_gamma   90.00
#
_symmetry.space_group_name_H-M   'P 1'
#
loop_
_entity.id
_entity.type
_entity.pdbx_description
1 polymer ?
#
loop_
_entity_poly.entity_id
_entity_poly.type
_entity_poly.pdbx_seq_one_letter_code
_entity_poly.pdbx_strand_id
1 'polypeptide(L)'
;MSDTEQVNGSLKKRVIFVGVGGASCSGKTTLAKHLRSVLPGSFIIHQDDFAPPEQLVPVHPTLNVQDWDDPEGAIEWPRMVNFLRRTLLPVLEQSLNHWRAYFTQIQQKAAEEEQTEIIWALVDGFLLYWHPDVVKELDVRIFLRVTYDTLKKRRNERFGYHTAVQFSSEGSLWQDPPGYWDDIVWPAYLKAHKPHFHRRQRQRW
;
A
#
# COMPACT_ATOMS: atom_id res chain seq x y z
N MET A 1 -19.44 -32.35 43.04
CA MET A 1 -19.80 -31.88 41.69
C MET A 1 -19.21 -30.50 41.54
N SER A 2 -18.06 -30.42 40.87
CA SER A 2 -17.31 -29.18 40.64
C SER A 2 -17.56 -28.76 39.19
N ASP A 3 -18.31 -27.68 39.02
CA ASP A 3 -18.57 -27.09 37.71
C ASP A 3 -17.31 -26.37 37.21
N THR A 4 -16.76 -26.88 36.13
CA THR A 4 -15.65 -26.31 35.37
C THR A 4 -16.09 -25.01 34.68
N GLU A 5 -15.49 -23.89 35.07
CA GLU A 5 -15.52 -22.63 34.31
C GLU A 5 -14.90 -22.84 32.93
N GLN A 6 -15.71 -22.67 31.88
CA GLN A 6 -15.21 -22.54 30.51
C GLN A 6 -14.60 -21.15 30.34
N VAL A 7 -13.27 -21.06 30.40
CA VAL A 7 -12.53 -19.86 30.03
C VAL A 7 -12.60 -19.69 28.52
N ASN A 8 -13.47 -18.78 28.06
CA ASN A 8 -13.62 -18.43 26.66
C ASN A 8 -12.52 -17.43 26.25
N GLY A 9 -11.29 -17.92 26.04
CA GLY A 9 -10.15 -17.09 25.63
C GLY A 9 -10.22 -16.75 24.14
N SER A 10 -10.58 -15.52 23.78
CA SER A 10 -10.43 -15.04 22.40
C SER A 10 -8.93 -14.92 22.07
N LEU A 11 -8.51 -15.45 20.91
CA LEU A 11 -7.13 -15.33 20.45
C LEU A 11 -6.74 -13.86 20.33
N LYS A 12 -5.56 -13.51 20.85
CA LYS A 12 -5.02 -12.16 20.69
C LYS A 12 -4.67 -11.95 19.23
N LYS A 13 -5.24 -10.92 18.59
CA LYS A 13 -4.96 -10.60 17.18
C LYS A 13 -3.79 -9.64 17.07
N ARG A 14 -2.90 -9.91 16.12
CA ARG A 14 -1.80 -9.00 15.74
C ARG A 14 -1.85 -8.77 14.23
N VAL A 15 -1.93 -7.52 13.82
CA VAL A 15 -1.77 -7.15 12.41
C VAL A 15 -0.29 -6.94 12.12
N ILE A 16 0.19 -7.50 11.00
CA ILE A 16 1.53 -7.26 10.46
C ILE A 16 1.37 -6.53 9.12
N PHE A 17 1.94 -5.33 9.04
CA PHE A 17 1.94 -4.52 7.82
C PHE A 17 3.19 -4.78 6.99
N VAL A 18 2.97 -5.26 5.77
CA VAL A 18 4.01 -5.46 4.76
C VAL A 18 3.87 -4.38 3.69
N GLY A 19 4.75 -3.38 3.71
CA GLY A 19 4.81 -2.38 2.66
C GLY A 19 5.49 -2.90 1.41
N VAL A 20 4.86 -2.72 0.26
CA VAL A 20 5.39 -3.00 -1.08
C VAL A 20 5.51 -1.67 -1.82
N GLY A 21 6.69 -1.05 -1.68
CA GLY A 21 7.04 0.23 -2.28
C GLY A 21 7.80 0.10 -3.60
N GLY A 22 7.89 1.20 -4.36
CA GLY A 22 8.60 1.25 -5.64
C GLY A 22 7.99 2.24 -6.63
N ALA A 23 8.66 2.50 -7.75
CA ALA A 23 8.17 3.45 -8.75
C ALA A 23 6.77 3.08 -9.29
N SER A 24 6.06 4.04 -9.88
CA SER A 24 4.91 3.76 -10.75
C SER A 24 5.31 2.74 -11.84
N CYS A 25 4.42 1.81 -12.21
CA CYS A 25 4.69 0.73 -13.19
C CYS A 25 5.86 -0.25 -12.86
N SER A 26 6.36 -0.28 -11.63
CA SER A 26 7.43 -1.23 -11.21
C SER A 26 6.96 -2.67 -10.99
N GLY A 27 5.64 -2.90 -10.85
CA GLY A 27 5.07 -4.24 -10.59
C GLY A 27 4.66 -4.49 -9.13
N LYS A 28 4.57 -3.45 -8.29
CA LYS A 28 4.18 -3.55 -6.87
C LYS A 28 2.89 -4.31 -6.65
N THR A 29 1.82 -3.91 -7.34
CA THR A 29 0.50 -4.57 -7.24
C THR A 29 0.56 -6.04 -7.65
N THR A 30 1.36 -6.37 -8.66
CA THR A 30 1.60 -7.77 -9.05
C THR A 30 2.26 -8.52 -7.90
N LEU A 31 3.31 -7.96 -7.28
CA LEU A 31 3.96 -8.58 -6.13
C LEU A 31 3.01 -8.71 -4.93
N ALA A 32 2.23 -7.68 -4.60
CA ALA A 32 1.24 -7.73 -3.52
C ALA A 32 0.20 -8.83 -3.76
N LYS A 33 -0.27 -9.02 -5.00
CA LYS A 33 -1.17 -10.13 -5.37
C LYS A 33 -0.51 -11.50 -5.23
N HIS A 34 0.77 -11.64 -5.59
CA HIS A 34 1.52 -12.88 -5.38
C HIS A 34 1.71 -13.17 -3.89
N LEU A 35 2.11 -12.16 -3.10
CA LEU A 35 2.21 -12.27 -1.63
C LEU A 35 0.87 -12.69 -1.01
N ARG A 36 -0.24 -12.15 -1.52
CA ARG A 36 -1.57 -12.54 -1.07
C ARG A 36 -1.88 -14.02 -1.30
N SER A 37 -1.40 -14.60 -2.40
CA SER A 37 -1.61 -16.02 -2.71
C SER A 37 -0.84 -16.96 -1.78
N VAL A 38 0.27 -16.49 -1.20
CA VAL A 38 1.13 -17.28 -0.29
C VAL A 38 0.91 -16.95 1.18
N LEU A 39 0.25 -15.83 1.50
CA LEU A 39 -0.13 -15.41 2.86
C LEU A 39 -1.66 -15.54 3.03
N PRO A 40 -2.16 -16.70 3.49
CA PRO A 40 -3.56 -16.86 3.83
C PRO A 40 -3.93 -15.86 4.93
N GLY A 41 -5.14 -15.32 4.88
CA GLY A 41 -5.63 -14.28 5.77
C GLY A 41 -5.43 -12.88 5.23
N SER A 42 -4.57 -12.71 4.21
CA SER A 42 -4.09 -11.38 3.83
C SER A 42 -5.05 -10.60 2.95
N PHE A 43 -4.99 -9.28 3.10
CA PHE A 43 -5.67 -8.31 2.27
C PHE A 43 -4.70 -7.22 1.81
N ILE A 44 -5.09 -6.49 0.76
CA ILE A 44 -4.27 -5.44 0.15
C ILE A 44 -4.92 -4.09 0.44
N ILE A 45 -4.11 -3.13 0.87
CA ILE A 45 -4.44 -1.72 1.03
C ILE A 45 -3.70 -0.99 -0.10
N HIS A 46 -4.43 -0.32 -0.98
CA HIS A 46 -3.84 0.46 -2.07
C HIS A 46 -3.63 1.92 -1.63
N GLN A 47 -2.42 2.45 -1.81
CA GLN A 47 -2.12 3.84 -1.51
C GLN A 47 -2.96 4.81 -2.37
N ASP A 48 -3.30 4.41 -3.59
CA ASP A 48 -4.12 5.19 -4.52
C ASP A 48 -5.54 5.45 -3.96
N ASP A 49 -6.03 4.59 -3.06
CA ASP A 49 -7.30 4.79 -2.34
C ASP A 49 -7.22 5.94 -1.33
N PHE A 50 -6.06 6.59 -1.16
CA PHE A 50 -5.81 7.74 -0.30
C PHE A 50 -5.49 9.02 -1.07
N ALA A 51 -5.62 9.02 -2.40
CA ALA A 51 -5.52 10.25 -3.17
C ALA A 51 -6.69 11.21 -2.84
N PRO A 52 -6.45 12.53 -2.82
CA PRO A 52 -7.52 13.51 -2.68
C PRO A 52 -8.35 13.58 -3.97
N PRO A 53 -9.53 14.23 -3.94
CA PRO A 53 -10.24 14.62 -5.14
C PRO A 53 -9.33 15.36 -6.12
N GLU A 54 -9.54 15.15 -7.43
CA GLU A 54 -8.70 15.73 -8.48
C GLU A 54 -8.49 17.24 -8.32
N GLN A 55 -9.51 17.99 -7.89
CA GLN A 55 -9.44 19.45 -7.73
C GLN A 55 -8.46 19.89 -6.62
N LEU A 56 -8.11 18.99 -5.72
CA LEU A 56 -7.19 19.22 -4.61
C LEU A 56 -5.79 18.65 -4.87
N VAL A 57 -5.60 17.91 -5.98
CA VAL A 57 -4.28 17.47 -6.40
C VAL A 57 -3.46 18.72 -6.77
N PRO A 58 -2.17 18.82 -6.35
CA PRO A 58 -1.32 19.92 -6.72
C PRO A 58 -1.16 20.06 -8.23
N VAL A 59 -1.12 21.29 -8.73
CA VAL A 59 -0.80 21.58 -10.13
C VAL A 59 0.72 21.80 -10.25
N HIS A 60 1.35 21.13 -11.21
CA HIS A 60 2.77 21.31 -11.47
C HIS A 60 3.08 22.77 -11.87
N PRO A 61 4.03 23.45 -11.21
CA PRO A 61 4.17 24.91 -11.26
C PRO A 61 4.50 25.48 -12.64
N THR A 62 5.13 24.69 -13.52
CA THR A 62 5.52 25.14 -14.86
C THR A 62 4.72 24.49 -15.98
N LEU A 63 4.20 23.29 -15.77
CA LEU A 63 3.47 22.53 -16.79
C LEU A 63 1.96 22.76 -16.72
N ASN A 64 1.47 23.31 -15.60
CA ASN A 64 0.06 23.65 -15.38
C ASN A 64 -0.88 22.45 -15.59
N VAL A 65 -0.45 21.26 -15.15
CA VAL A 65 -1.20 20.00 -15.16
C VAL A 65 -1.18 19.39 -13.76
N GLN A 66 -2.13 18.51 -13.44
CA GLN A 66 -2.15 17.85 -12.13
C GLN A 66 -0.95 16.95 -11.92
N ASP A 67 -0.29 17.12 -10.78
CA ASP A 67 0.86 16.36 -10.32
C ASP A 67 0.38 15.23 -9.38
N TRP A 68 0.02 14.11 -9.99
CA TRP A 68 -0.38 12.89 -9.29
C TRP A 68 0.77 12.16 -8.60
N ASP A 69 2.01 12.62 -8.75
CA ASP A 69 3.17 12.01 -8.17
C ASP A 69 3.83 12.90 -7.10
N ASP A 70 3.30 14.11 -6.85
CA ASP A 70 3.80 15.03 -5.84
C ASP A 70 3.75 14.37 -4.45
N PRO A 71 4.90 14.18 -3.79
CA PRO A 71 4.94 13.50 -2.51
C PRO A 71 4.12 14.20 -1.41
N GLU A 72 3.95 15.51 -1.48
CA GLU A 72 3.32 16.29 -0.41
C GLU A 72 1.79 16.26 -0.51
N GLY A 73 1.24 16.42 -1.71
CA GLY A 73 -0.19 16.60 -1.93
C GLY A 73 -0.89 15.53 -2.74
N ALA A 74 -0.20 14.59 -3.40
CA ALA A 74 -0.86 13.54 -4.17
C ALA A 74 -1.57 12.50 -3.28
N ILE A 75 -1.25 12.44 -1.98
CA ILE A 75 -1.83 11.52 -1.01
C ILE A 75 -2.31 12.30 0.22
N GLU A 76 -3.52 12.00 0.69
CA GLU A 76 -4.03 12.48 1.97
C GLU A 76 -3.37 11.72 3.13
N TRP A 77 -2.13 12.08 3.45
CA TRP A 77 -1.32 11.42 4.48
C TRP A 77 -2.02 11.26 5.83
N PRO A 78 -2.73 12.28 6.38
CA PRO A 78 -3.46 12.11 7.62
C PRO A 78 -4.53 11.02 7.53
N ARG A 79 -5.24 10.89 6.40
CA ARG A 79 -6.24 9.84 6.16
C ARG A 79 -5.60 8.46 6.16
N MET A 80 -4.49 8.31 5.43
CA MET A 80 -3.76 7.05 5.32
C MET A 80 -3.16 6.62 6.67
N VAL A 81 -2.48 7.51 7.38
CA VAL A 81 -1.87 7.22 8.69
C VAL A 81 -2.94 6.83 9.71
N ASN A 82 -4.05 7.57 9.75
CA ASN A 82 -5.16 7.23 10.64
C ASN A 82 -5.79 5.87 10.29
N PHE A 83 -5.90 5.54 9.00
CA PHE A 83 -6.38 4.22 8.58
C PHE A 83 -5.45 3.11 9.04
N LEU A 84 -4.14 3.23 8.86
CA LEU A 84 -3.17 2.21 9.30
C LEU A 84 -3.20 2.03 10.83
N ARG A 85 -3.21 3.14 11.59
CA ARG A 85 -3.31 3.11 13.06
C ARG A 85 -4.62 2.53 13.57
N ARG A 86 -5.74 2.81 12.91
CA ARG A 86 -7.05 2.22 13.26
C ARG A 86 -7.13 0.76 12.87
N THR A 87 -6.42 0.33 11.82
CA THR A 87 -6.33 -1.09 11.47
C THR A 87 -5.54 -1.88 12.53
N LEU A 88 -4.63 -1.22 13.28
CA LEU A 88 -4.02 -1.78 14.49
C LEU A 88 -4.98 -1.85 15.69
N LEU A 89 -6.09 -1.11 15.67
CA LEU A 89 -7.16 -1.26 16.66
C LEU A 89 -8.10 -2.39 16.24
N PRO A 90 -8.62 -3.19 17.17
CA PRO A 90 -9.37 -4.39 16.83
C PRO A 90 -10.79 -4.06 16.34
N VAL A 91 -10.98 -3.51 15.13
CA VAL A 91 -12.29 -3.46 14.46
C VAL A 91 -12.17 -3.47 12.93
N LEU A 92 -12.64 -4.55 12.30
CA LEU A 92 -13.68 -4.49 11.26
C LEU A 92 -14.27 -5.89 11.01
N GLU A 93 -15.16 -6.25 11.93
CA GLU A 93 -15.74 -7.59 12.09
C GLU A 93 -16.69 -8.01 10.95
N GLN A 94 -17.23 -7.05 10.19
CA GLN A 94 -18.26 -7.30 9.18
C GLN A 94 -17.71 -7.64 7.78
N SER A 95 -16.50 -7.18 7.43
CA SER A 95 -15.85 -7.54 6.14
C SER A 95 -15.03 -8.83 6.21
N LEU A 96 -14.66 -9.27 7.41
CA LEU A 96 -13.84 -10.48 7.65
C LEU A 96 -14.62 -11.80 7.55
N ASN A 97 -15.95 -11.77 7.69
CA ASN A 97 -16.79 -12.99 7.75
C ASN A 97 -16.78 -13.82 6.45
N HIS A 98 -16.58 -13.18 5.29
CA HIS A 98 -16.49 -13.88 4.01
C HIS A 98 -15.13 -14.56 3.78
N TRP A 99 -14.08 -14.02 4.40
CA TRP A 99 -12.69 -14.51 4.25
C TRP A 99 -12.31 -15.54 5.32
N ARG A 100 -13.03 -15.54 6.46
CA ARG A 100 -12.86 -16.47 7.58
C ARG A 100 -12.92 -17.94 7.16
N ALA A 101 -13.92 -18.37 6.39
CA ALA A 101 -14.13 -19.79 6.06
C ALA A 101 -12.98 -20.43 5.27
N TYR A 102 -12.26 -19.66 4.44
CA TYR A 102 -11.16 -20.16 3.62
C TYR A 102 -9.84 -20.21 4.39
N PHE A 103 -9.60 -19.26 5.30
CA PHE A 103 -8.37 -19.20 6.08
C PHE A 103 -8.38 -20.10 7.33
N THR A 104 -9.57 -20.49 7.80
CA THR A 104 -9.76 -21.52 8.85
C THR A 104 -9.02 -22.82 8.53
N GLN A 105 -8.86 -23.20 7.27
CA GLN A 105 -8.25 -24.47 6.89
C GLN A 105 -6.70 -24.47 6.92
N ILE A 106 -6.07 -23.29 6.78
CA ILE A 106 -4.60 -23.18 6.74
C ILE A 106 -4.04 -22.75 8.11
N GLN A 107 -4.81 -21.97 8.88
CA GLN A 107 -4.44 -21.52 10.22
C GLN A 107 -4.43 -22.67 11.26
N GLN A 108 -5.28 -23.69 11.07
CA GLN A 108 -5.36 -24.89 11.92
C GLN A 108 -4.06 -25.72 11.99
N LYS A 109 -3.11 -25.50 11.09
CA LYS A 109 -1.82 -26.22 11.08
C LYS A 109 -0.64 -25.44 11.68
N ALA A 110 -0.81 -24.17 12.06
CA ALA A 110 0.31 -23.28 12.31
C ALA A 110 0.47 -22.76 13.76
N ALA A 111 -0.44 -23.01 14.70
CA ALA A 111 -0.41 -22.28 15.98
C ALA A 111 -0.84 -23.08 17.23
N GLU A 112 -0.37 -24.33 17.37
CA GLU A 112 -0.45 -25.05 18.66
C GLU A 112 0.49 -24.48 19.75
N GLU A 113 1.27 -23.42 19.47
CA GLU A 113 2.31 -22.94 20.41
C GLU A 113 2.26 -21.46 20.87
N GLU A 114 1.41 -20.55 20.36
CA GLU A 114 1.51 -19.10 20.79
C GLU A 114 0.22 -18.27 20.99
N GLN A 115 -1.00 -18.83 20.99
CA GLN A 115 -2.28 -18.10 21.29
C GLN A 115 -2.48 -16.74 20.56
N THR A 116 -1.79 -16.50 19.44
CA THR A 116 -1.83 -15.23 18.70
C THR A 116 -2.22 -15.46 17.25
N GLU A 117 -3.29 -14.79 16.80
CA GLU A 117 -3.75 -14.81 15.42
C GLU A 117 -3.06 -13.69 14.63
N ILE A 118 -2.30 -14.03 13.58
CA ILE A 118 -1.66 -13.05 12.71
C ILE A 118 -2.58 -12.68 11.54
N ILE A 119 -2.77 -11.38 11.33
CA ILE A 119 -3.45 -10.80 10.16
C ILE A 119 -2.41 -10.06 9.31
N TRP A 120 -2.29 -10.43 8.04
CA TRP A 120 -1.34 -9.83 7.11
C TRP A 120 -2.00 -8.71 6.31
N ALA A 121 -1.51 -7.48 6.47
CA ALA A 121 -1.95 -6.32 5.71
C ALA A 121 -0.86 -5.91 4.71
N LEU A 122 -1.13 -6.09 3.41
CA LEU A 122 -0.21 -5.77 2.33
C LEU A 122 -0.47 -4.33 1.86
N VAL A 123 0.45 -3.40 2.11
CA VAL A 123 0.31 -2.00 1.73
C VAL A 123 1.04 -1.76 0.42
N ASP A 124 0.32 -1.51 -0.68
CA ASP A 124 0.86 -1.30 -2.03
C ASP A 124 0.84 0.19 -2.38
N GLY A 125 1.99 0.80 -2.69
CA GLY A 125 2.03 2.21 -3.01
C GLY A 125 3.38 2.73 -3.50
N PHE A 126 3.35 3.79 -4.31
CA PHE A 126 4.54 4.34 -4.96
C PHE A 126 5.27 5.41 -4.15
N LEU A 127 4.60 6.01 -3.15
CA LEU A 127 5.13 7.01 -2.22
C LEU A 127 5.20 6.50 -0.77
N LEU A 128 4.93 5.21 -0.50
CA LEU A 128 4.83 4.66 0.87
C LEU A 128 5.97 5.05 1.81
N TYR A 129 7.19 5.10 1.28
CA TYR A 129 8.40 5.32 2.09
C TYR A 129 8.83 6.78 2.20
N TRP A 130 8.04 7.68 1.61
CA TRP A 130 8.27 9.12 1.71
C TRP A 130 7.76 9.68 3.04
N HIS A 131 6.53 9.32 3.45
CA HIS A 131 5.92 9.86 4.67
C HIS A 131 6.39 9.11 5.93
N PRO A 132 7.07 9.77 6.88
CA PRO A 132 7.70 9.10 8.02
C PRO A 132 6.69 8.38 8.92
N ASP A 133 5.48 8.92 9.07
CA ASP A 133 4.47 8.25 9.90
C ASP A 133 3.88 7.02 9.24
N VAL A 134 3.80 6.94 7.90
CA VAL A 134 3.41 5.70 7.24
C VAL A 134 4.48 4.64 7.46
N VAL A 135 5.75 5.03 7.29
CA VAL A 135 6.91 4.15 7.49
C VAL A 135 6.97 3.55 8.89
N LYS A 136 6.60 4.32 9.93
CA LYS A 136 6.56 3.85 11.33
C LYS A 136 5.54 2.73 11.56
N GLU A 137 4.43 2.71 10.82
CA GLU A 137 3.39 1.68 10.96
C GLU A 137 3.75 0.38 10.20
N LEU A 138 4.80 0.36 9.37
CA LEU A 138 5.17 -0.80 8.56
C LEU A 138 6.20 -1.69 9.28
N ASP A 139 5.85 -2.96 9.50
CA ASP A 139 6.73 -3.99 10.06
C ASP A 139 7.77 -4.49 9.05
N VAL A 140 7.35 -4.69 7.79
CA VAL A 140 8.20 -5.19 6.71
C VAL A 140 8.16 -4.23 5.52
N ARG A 141 9.32 -3.98 4.90
CA ARG A 141 9.46 -3.00 3.81
C ARG A 141 10.18 -3.61 2.61
N ILE A 142 9.45 -3.81 1.52
CA ILE A 142 9.93 -4.31 0.24
C ILE A 142 9.96 -3.17 -0.76
N PHE A 143 11.11 -2.90 -1.39
CA PHE A 143 11.23 -1.84 -2.41
C PHE A 143 11.62 -2.39 -3.77
N LEU A 144 10.74 -2.24 -4.77
CA LEU A 144 10.97 -2.65 -6.15
C LEU A 144 11.80 -1.62 -6.89
N ARG A 145 12.99 -2.03 -7.34
CA ARG A 145 13.89 -1.22 -8.17
C ARG A 145 13.81 -1.70 -9.61
N VAL A 146 13.51 -0.78 -10.51
CA VAL A 146 13.43 -1.03 -11.95
C VAL A 146 14.11 0.14 -12.65
N THR A 147 14.76 -0.12 -13.78
CA THR A 147 15.48 0.91 -14.53
C THR A 147 14.54 1.96 -15.10
N TYR A 148 15.03 3.19 -15.24
CA TYR A 148 14.29 4.31 -15.83
C TYR A 148 13.66 3.94 -17.18
N ASP A 149 14.43 3.40 -18.13
CA ASP A 149 13.94 3.08 -19.48
C ASP A 149 12.79 2.07 -19.45
N THR A 150 12.90 1.05 -18.58
CA THR A 150 11.87 0.03 -18.43
C THR A 150 10.59 0.63 -17.83
N LEU A 151 10.74 1.49 -16.81
CA LEU A 151 9.61 2.16 -16.18
C LEU A 151 8.92 3.13 -17.14
N LYS A 152 9.70 3.94 -17.88
CA LYS A 152 9.21 4.87 -18.90
C LYS A 152 8.43 4.13 -19.98
N LYS A 153 9.01 3.05 -20.53
CA LYS A 153 8.35 2.20 -21.53
C LYS A 153 7.02 1.68 -20.99
N ARG A 154 7.02 1.06 -19.81
CA ARG A 154 5.80 0.50 -19.19
C ARG A 154 4.74 1.56 -18.87
N ARG A 155 5.16 2.78 -18.51
CA ARG A 155 4.23 3.89 -18.28
C ARG A 155 3.59 4.35 -19.58
N ASN A 156 4.38 4.53 -20.63
CA ASN A 156 3.88 4.92 -21.95
C ASN A 156 2.95 3.86 -22.57
N GLU A 157 3.18 2.57 -22.27
CA GLU A 157 2.32 1.46 -22.71
C GLU A 157 1.04 1.31 -21.87
N ARG A 158 0.92 2.00 -20.73
CA ARG A 158 -0.27 1.97 -19.89
C ARG A 158 -1.38 2.78 -20.55
N PHE A 159 -2.40 2.11 -21.08
CA PHE A 159 -3.59 2.73 -21.68
C PHE A 159 -4.43 3.46 -20.63
N GLY A 160 -4.01 4.68 -20.31
CA GLY A 160 -4.58 5.51 -19.26
C GLY A 160 -4.64 4.83 -17.89
N TYR A 161 -5.08 5.55 -16.88
CA TYR A 161 -5.38 4.94 -15.58
C TYR A 161 -6.53 5.64 -14.90
N HIS A 162 -7.26 4.87 -14.09
CA HIS A 162 -8.27 5.43 -13.21
C HIS A 162 -7.58 6.27 -12.15
N THR A 163 -7.80 7.57 -12.19
CA THR A 163 -7.55 8.45 -11.05
C THR A 163 -8.66 8.22 -10.04
N ALA A 164 -8.40 8.50 -8.76
CA ALA A 164 -9.37 8.34 -7.68
C ALA A 164 -10.47 9.42 -7.78
N VAL A 165 -11.33 9.34 -8.80
CA VAL A 165 -12.44 10.27 -9.02
C VAL A 165 -13.73 9.46 -9.14
N GLN A 166 -14.39 9.25 -8.00
CA GLN A 166 -15.77 8.75 -7.95
C GLN A 166 -16.82 9.87 -8.14
N PHE A 167 -16.41 11.07 -8.58
CA PHE A 167 -17.29 12.23 -8.64
C PHE A 167 -17.34 12.97 -9.99
N SER A 168 -16.65 12.50 -11.03
CA SER A 168 -16.98 12.89 -12.41
C SER A 168 -18.01 11.88 -12.95
N SER A 169 -19.13 12.37 -13.47
CA SER A 169 -20.21 11.55 -14.06
C SER A 169 -19.77 10.68 -15.25
N GLU A 170 -18.56 10.90 -15.74
CA GLU A 170 -17.84 10.02 -16.65
C GLU A 170 -16.50 9.70 -15.96
N GLY A 171 -16.23 8.44 -15.64
CA GLY A 171 -14.97 8.04 -15.01
C GLY A 171 -13.80 8.49 -15.90
N SER A 172 -13.09 9.53 -15.48
CA SER A 172 -12.05 10.14 -16.31
C SER A 172 -10.83 9.22 -16.33
N LEU A 173 -10.64 8.52 -17.43
CA LEU A 173 -9.40 7.84 -17.73
C LEU A 173 -8.33 8.93 -17.91
N TRP A 174 -7.42 9.08 -16.94
CA TRP A 174 -6.31 10.01 -17.07
C TRP A 174 -5.29 9.46 -18.05
N GLN A 175 -4.79 10.33 -18.93
CA GLN A 175 -3.67 10.05 -19.81
C GLN A 175 -2.58 11.09 -19.58
N ASP A 176 -1.35 10.62 -19.37
CA ASP A 176 -0.19 11.47 -19.17
C ASP A 176 -0.02 12.43 -20.37
N PRO A 177 0.05 13.76 -20.15
CA PRO A 177 0.38 14.70 -21.22
C PRO A 177 1.83 14.50 -21.69
N PRO A 178 2.21 15.03 -22.88
CA PRO A 178 3.60 14.98 -23.34
C PRO A 178 4.57 15.54 -22.29
N GLY A 179 5.68 14.83 -22.04
CA GLY A 179 6.70 15.22 -21.06
C GLY A 179 6.42 14.79 -19.61
N TYR A 180 5.19 14.39 -19.27
CA TYR A 180 4.78 14.10 -17.89
C TYR A 180 5.70 13.12 -17.14
N TRP A 181 6.16 12.05 -17.81
CA TRP A 181 7.09 11.11 -17.19
C TRP A 181 8.42 11.76 -16.80
N ASP A 182 9.01 12.52 -17.73
CA ASP A 182 10.36 13.08 -17.58
C ASP A 182 10.38 14.28 -16.64
N ASP A 183 9.32 15.06 -16.68
CA ASP A 183 9.23 16.33 -15.98
C ASP A 183 8.55 16.22 -14.61
N ILE A 184 7.71 15.20 -14.39
CA ILE A 184 6.93 15.03 -13.16
C ILE A 184 7.21 13.68 -12.49
N VAL A 185 6.83 12.57 -13.11
CA VAL A 185 6.83 11.25 -12.45
C VAL A 185 8.23 10.83 -12.00
N TRP A 186 9.22 10.96 -12.88
CA TRP A 186 10.58 10.54 -12.58
C TRP A 186 11.28 11.45 -11.57
N PRO A 187 11.23 12.80 -11.69
CA PRO A 187 11.71 13.70 -10.64
C PRO A 187 11.05 13.46 -9.28
N ALA A 188 9.73 13.26 -9.25
CA ALA A 188 9.01 12.95 -8.02
C ALA A 188 9.45 11.62 -7.39
N TYR A 189 9.63 10.57 -8.20
CA TYR A 189 10.21 9.30 -7.75
C TYR A 189 11.61 9.49 -7.14
N LEU A 190 12.49 10.26 -7.81
CA LEU A 190 13.81 10.54 -7.27
C LEU A 190 13.74 11.35 -5.98
N LYS A 191 12.90 12.39 -5.90
CA LYS A 191 12.65 13.20 -4.68
C LYS A 191 12.20 12.30 -3.54
N ALA A 192 11.22 11.43 -3.80
CA ALA A 192 10.61 10.58 -2.79
C ALA A 192 11.56 9.50 -2.26
N HIS A 193 12.41 8.95 -3.13
CA HIS A 193 13.18 7.74 -2.81
C HIS A 193 14.69 7.94 -2.74
N LYS A 194 15.19 9.18 -2.88
CA LYS A 194 16.63 9.53 -2.79
C LYS A 194 17.35 8.84 -1.63
N PRO A 195 16.81 8.82 -0.39
CA PRO A 195 17.50 8.18 0.74
C PRO A 195 17.68 6.66 0.57
N HIS A 196 16.84 5.99 -0.21
CA HIS A 196 16.85 4.55 -0.38
C HIS A 196 17.89 4.07 -1.42
N PHE A 197 18.30 4.94 -2.36
CA PHE A 197 19.29 4.56 -3.38
C PHE A 197 20.71 4.44 -2.83
N HIS A 198 21.05 5.19 -1.78
CA HIS A 198 22.40 5.21 -1.21
C HIS A 198 22.67 4.11 -0.16
N ARG A 199 21.64 3.40 0.32
CA ARG A 199 21.77 2.30 1.30
C ARG A 199 22.24 0.98 0.67
N ARG A 200 23.36 1.00 -0.07
CA ARG A 200 24.07 -0.23 -0.49
C ARG A 200 25.22 -0.62 0.43
N GLN A 201 25.50 0.15 1.48
CA GLN A 201 26.55 -0.15 2.44
C GLN A 201 25.99 -0.07 3.86
N ARG A 202 25.95 -1.23 4.54
CA ARG A 202 25.75 -1.42 5.98
C ARG A 202 24.38 -0.97 6.53
N GLN A 203 23.46 -1.90 6.68
CA GLN A 203 23.16 -2.55 7.96
C GLN A 203 22.36 -3.83 7.65
N ARG A 204 22.78 -4.95 8.24
CA ARG A 204 22.02 -6.20 8.23
C ARG A 204 20.73 -5.97 9.02
N TRP A 205 19.61 -6.38 8.44
CA TRP A 205 18.35 -6.58 9.13
C TRP A 205 18.46 -7.83 10.00
#